data_AF-A0A931AJB0-F1
#
_entry.id   AF-A0A931AJB0-F1
#
_cell.length_a   1.000
_cell.length_b   1.000
_cell.length_c   1.000
_cell.angle_alpha   90.00
_cell.angle_beta   90.00
_cell.angle_gamma   90.00
#
_symmetry.space_group_name_H-M   'P 1'
#
loop_
_entity.id
_entity.type
_entity.pdbx_description
1 polymer ?
#
loop_
_entity_poly.entity_id
_entity_poly.type
_entity_poly.pdbx_seq_one_letter_code
_entity_poly.pdbx_strand_id
1 'polypeptide(L)'
;MKKWPRVRGRTRTVRPAARLPAPPPPRPARTEVPRPASRRRPRRRRPRRAPGTPPASGCLRCGSVWGEERGFRTWARFSLRNPGSLLPHRARRERTTYPAIALLKRQKCNHGVVEQVELRFDHASQASETHTNLSAIRQSATGLWVAGDETATFEHLTWTDGHFGAQRTFRLADHVDLPAGPRDEADIEGLARADGHLWLIGSHSLKRKRVKSKDPEKAADRLATVVREENRFILARVPLDPANGTPAAGAVLAGGQSLTEHLREDRHLAPFLALPGKDNGFDVEGIAVVSEHVYVGLRGPVLRGWAVVLELRLDEAGKGRLRLREPYRKHFLDLDGLGVRDLCPDGDSLLLLTGPTMDLDGPVRVVRWRLGQKRRGIVPADELETVMELPYGVGCDHPEGLTLLRDGRLMVVYDSPSPARITPAGGVLADVFTL
;
A
#
# COMPACT_ATOMS: atom_id res chain seq x y z
N MET A 1 -10.73 -15.21 -85.25
CA MET A 1 -9.52 -14.53 -84.71
C MET A 1 -9.42 -14.75 -83.20
N LYS A 2 -8.21 -14.64 -82.61
CA LYS A 2 -7.90 -14.71 -81.15
C LYS A 2 -8.21 -16.08 -80.48
N LYS A 3 -7.29 -17.06 -80.49
CA LYS A 3 -6.11 -17.30 -79.62
C LYS A 3 -6.41 -17.55 -78.13
N TRP A 4 -6.23 -18.80 -77.71
CA TRP A 4 -6.06 -19.26 -76.32
C TRP A 4 -4.61 -19.02 -75.81
N PRO A 5 -4.40 -18.82 -74.49
CA PRO A 5 -3.13 -19.08 -73.81
C PRO A 5 -3.13 -20.44 -73.05
N ARG A 6 -1.97 -21.10 -73.00
CA ARG A 6 -1.78 -22.43 -72.39
C ARG A 6 -1.62 -22.37 -70.85
N VAL A 7 -2.10 -23.43 -70.20
CA VAL A 7 -1.83 -23.78 -68.80
C VAL A 7 -0.32 -23.93 -68.53
N ARG A 8 0.17 -23.41 -67.40
CA ARG A 8 1.45 -23.80 -66.79
C ARG A 8 1.18 -24.41 -65.40
N GLY A 9 1.53 -25.68 -65.22
CA GLY A 9 1.46 -26.33 -63.92
C GLY A 9 2.52 -25.78 -62.96
N ARG A 10 2.14 -25.59 -61.69
CA ARG A 10 3.11 -25.43 -60.58
C ARG A 10 3.17 -26.72 -59.79
N THR A 11 4.35 -27.31 -59.72
CA THR A 11 4.67 -28.46 -58.86
C THR A 11 4.56 -28.07 -57.39
N ARG A 12 3.84 -28.84 -56.58
CA ARG A 12 3.83 -28.74 -55.11
C ARG A 12 5.08 -29.41 -54.55
N THR A 13 6.04 -28.63 -54.06
CA THR A 13 7.13 -29.14 -53.21
C THR A 13 6.62 -29.36 -51.79
N VAL A 14 6.47 -30.63 -51.39
CA VAL A 14 6.17 -31.01 -50.01
C VAL A 14 7.45 -30.91 -49.18
N ARG A 15 7.47 -30.05 -48.15
CA ARG A 15 8.54 -30.07 -47.14
C ARG A 15 8.31 -31.26 -46.19
N PRO A 16 9.35 -32.06 -45.85
CA PRO A 16 9.20 -33.10 -44.84
C PRO A 16 8.99 -32.46 -43.45
N ALA A 17 8.14 -33.08 -42.64
CA ALA A 17 7.90 -32.65 -41.27
C ALA A 17 9.15 -32.85 -40.39
N ALA A 18 9.48 -31.86 -39.57
CA ALA A 18 10.57 -31.98 -38.61
C ALA A 18 10.19 -33.00 -37.52
N ARG A 19 11.08 -33.96 -37.25
CA ARG A 19 10.93 -34.88 -36.11
C ARG A 19 11.13 -34.11 -34.81
N LEU A 20 10.19 -34.23 -33.87
CA LEU A 20 10.37 -33.77 -32.50
C LEU A 20 11.48 -34.62 -31.82
N PRO A 21 12.34 -34.01 -30.98
CA PRO A 21 13.33 -34.75 -30.21
C PRO A 21 12.66 -35.64 -29.15
N ALA A 22 13.24 -36.80 -28.88
CA ALA A 22 12.76 -37.71 -27.85
C ALA A 22 12.94 -37.11 -26.43
N PRO A 23 12.04 -37.41 -25.48
CA PRO A 23 12.18 -36.95 -24.09
C PRO A 23 13.41 -37.59 -23.41
N PRO A 24 14.06 -36.89 -22.47
CA PRO A 24 15.20 -37.42 -21.75
C PRO A 24 14.80 -38.59 -20.83
N PRO A 25 15.72 -39.54 -20.54
CA PRO A 25 15.44 -40.65 -19.64
C PRO A 25 15.19 -40.17 -18.19
N PRO A 26 14.41 -40.92 -17.40
CA PRO A 26 14.13 -40.57 -16.01
C PRO A 26 15.40 -40.57 -15.16
N ARG A 27 15.51 -39.61 -14.25
CA ARG A 27 16.64 -39.51 -13.32
C ARG A 27 16.64 -40.70 -12.34
N PRO A 28 17.80 -41.28 -11.99
CA PRO A 28 17.88 -42.32 -10.97
C PRO A 28 17.40 -41.77 -9.62
N ALA A 29 16.72 -42.63 -8.85
CA ALA A 29 16.22 -42.28 -7.53
C ALA A 29 17.36 -41.88 -6.59
N ARG A 30 17.17 -40.80 -5.82
CA ARG A 30 18.11 -40.41 -4.78
C ARG A 30 18.00 -41.39 -3.61
N THR A 31 19.08 -42.10 -3.31
CA THR A 31 19.24 -42.81 -2.04
C THR A 31 19.30 -41.80 -0.91
N GLU A 32 18.36 -41.88 0.04
CA GLU A 32 18.40 -41.07 1.25
C GLU A 32 19.51 -41.57 2.18
N VAL A 33 20.48 -40.71 2.48
CA VAL A 33 21.48 -40.96 3.52
C VAL A 33 20.88 -40.57 4.88
N PRO A 34 20.80 -41.48 5.88
CA PRO A 34 20.25 -41.15 7.18
C PRO A 34 21.07 -40.07 7.90
N ARG A 35 20.40 -39.01 8.40
CA ARG A 35 21.05 -38.00 9.25
C ARG A 35 21.43 -38.60 10.61
N PRO A 36 22.65 -38.39 11.13
CA PRO A 36 23.01 -38.84 12.47
C PRO A 36 22.26 -38.03 13.55
N ALA A 37 21.86 -38.71 14.63
CA ALA A 37 21.04 -38.14 15.69
C ALA A 37 21.76 -37.02 16.47
N SER A 38 21.06 -35.90 16.70
CA SER A 38 21.60 -34.77 17.46
C SER A 38 21.74 -35.10 18.95
N ARG A 39 22.97 -35.18 19.45
CA ARG A 39 23.25 -35.30 20.90
C ARG A 39 22.77 -34.06 21.66
N ARG A 40 21.77 -34.21 22.53
CA ARG A 40 21.32 -33.15 23.45
C ARG A 40 22.45 -32.75 24.40
N ARG A 41 22.83 -31.47 24.44
CA ARG A 41 23.69 -30.92 25.50
C ARG A 41 22.91 -30.81 26.82
N PRO A 42 23.51 -31.14 27.99
CA PRO A 42 22.84 -30.98 29.28
C PRO A 42 22.73 -29.50 29.68
N ARG A 43 21.60 -29.14 30.30
CA ARG A 43 21.34 -27.78 30.82
C ARG A 43 22.26 -27.47 32.00
N ARG A 44 22.97 -26.33 31.97
CA ARG A 44 23.66 -25.77 33.15
C ARG A 44 22.63 -25.38 34.22
N ARG A 45 22.83 -25.84 35.47
CA ARG A 45 22.05 -25.40 36.63
C ARG A 45 22.47 -23.98 37.03
N ARG A 46 21.51 -23.10 37.35
CA ARG A 46 21.78 -21.84 38.09
C ARG A 46 21.85 -22.15 39.60
N PRO A 47 22.71 -21.50 40.38
CA PRO A 47 22.70 -21.63 41.84
C PRO A 47 21.50 -20.90 42.47
N ARG A 48 21.02 -21.42 43.60
CA ARG A 48 19.96 -20.82 44.43
C ARG A 48 20.53 -19.66 45.25
N ARG A 49 19.77 -18.58 45.43
CA ARG A 49 20.00 -17.59 46.50
C ARG A 49 19.33 -18.06 47.80
N ALA A 50 20.00 -17.82 48.93
CA ALA A 50 19.42 -17.98 50.28
C ALA A 50 18.73 -16.67 50.72
N PRO A 51 17.82 -16.71 51.72
CA PRO A 51 17.06 -15.54 52.17
C PRO A 51 17.80 -14.74 53.25
N GLY A 52 17.48 -13.44 53.34
CA GLY A 52 17.88 -12.56 54.44
C GLY A 52 16.81 -11.50 54.68
N THR A 53 16.33 -11.42 55.92
CA THR A 53 15.32 -10.46 56.40
C THR A 53 15.97 -9.11 56.82
N PRO A 54 15.19 -8.02 56.96
CA PRO A 54 15.69 -6.64 56.97
C PRO A 54 15.83 -6.04 58.38
N PRO A 55 16.27 -4.77 58.47
CA PRO A 55 15.82 -3.82 59.49
C PRO A 55 14.94 -2.69 58.90
N ALA A 56 14.25 -1.98 59.78
CA ALA A 56 13.16 -1.05 59.46
C ALA A 56 13.49 0.43 59.74
N SER A 57 12.45 1.28 59.62
CA SER A 57 12.33 2.75 59.83
C SER A 57 12.37 3.59 58.53
N GLY A 58 11.49 4.58 58.34
CA GLY A 58 10.27 4.93 59.10
C GLY A 58 9.67 6.30 58.68
N CYS A 59 8.35 6.46 58.80
CA CYS A 59 7.57 7.73 58.70
C CYS A 59 7.50 8.42 57.31
N LEU A 60 6.42 9.12 56.89
CA LEU A 60 5.06 9.33 57.45
C LEU A 60 4.11 9.92 56.37
N ARG A 61 2.83 9.43 56.31
CA ARG A 61 1.58 10.05 55.74
C ARG A 61 1.61 10.49 54.25
N CYS A 62 0.55 10.44 53.44
CA CYS A 62 -0.92 10.39 53.60
C CYS A 62 -1.53 9.62 52.39
N GLY A 63 -2.69 8.94 52.39
CA GLY A 63 -3.68 8.71 53.44
C GLY A 63 -5.13 8.78 52.94
N SER A 64 -5.68 7.72 52.31
CA SER A 64 -7.14 7.52 52.13
C SER A 64 -7.50 6.05 51.87
N VAL A 65 -8.57 5.56 52.54
CA VAL A 65 -9.03 4.15 52.67
C VAL A 65 -10.58 4.22 52.68
N TRP A 66 -11.40 3.29 52.17
CA TRP A 66 -11.43 1.80 52.15
C TRP A 66 -12.07 1.28 50.82
N GLY A 67 -12.19 -0.03 50.53
CA GLY A 67 -11.89 -1.25 51.31
C GLY A 67 -12.01 -2.55 50.48
N GLU A 68 -11.59 -3.67 51.06
CA GLU A 68 -11.72 -5.02 50.47
C GLU A 68 -13.09 -5.64 50.79
N GLU A 69 -13.52 -6.60 49.96
CA GLU A 69 -14.09 -7.85 50.50
C GLU A 69 -13.67 -9.05 49.64
N ARG A 70 -13.39 -10.20 50.30
CA ARG A 70 -12.88 -11.43 49.66
C ARG A 70 -13.86 -12.58 49.88
N GLY A 71 -14.16 -13.34 48.82
CA GLY A 71 -14.97 -14.56 48.89
C GLY A 71 -14.46 -15.67 47.97
N PHE A 72 -13.75 -16.65 48.53
CA PHE A 72 -13.38 -17.90 47.85
C PHE A 72 -14.54 -18.91 47.90
N ARG A 73 -14.80 -19.63 46.80
CA ARG A 73 -14.94 -21.12 46.75
C ARG A 73 -15.21 -21.62 45.32
N THR A 74 -15.09 -22.94 45.14
CA THR A 74 -14.81 -23.62 43.86
C THR A 74 -15.70 -24.84 43.61
N TRP A 75 -15.81 -25.24 42.33
CA TRP A 75 -16.26 -26.55 41.79
C TRP A 75 -17.76 -26.93 41.86
N ALA A 76 -18.40 -27.07 40.68
CA ALA A 76 -18.99 -28.34 40.17
C ALA A 76 -19.60 -28.17 38.75
N ARG A 77 -19.64 -29.25 37.96
CA ARG A 77 -20.42 -29.41 36.70
C ARG A 77 -21.56 -30.41 36.94
N PHE A 78 -22.71 -30.27 36.26
CA PHE A 78 -23.62 -31.30 35.68
C PHE A 78 -24.91 -30.54 35.23
N SER A 79 -25.21 -30.41 33.93
CA SER A 79 -25.92 -31.34 33.02
C SER A 79 -27.47 -31.26 33.03
N LEU A 80 -28.01 -30.70 31.94
CA LEU A 80 -29.26 -31.07 31.22
C LEU A 80 -30.44 -31.70 32.01
N ARG A 81 -31.59 -30.97 32.07
CA ARG A 81 -32.82 -31.27 31.27
C ARG A 81 -33.96 -30.25 31.55
N ASN A 82 -34.70 -29.91 30.49
CA ASN A 82 -36.06 -29.33 30.50
C ASN A 82 -37.10 -30.49 30.66
N PRO A 83 -38.43 -30.28 30.87
CA PRO A 83 -39.26 -29.14 30.45
C PRO A 83 -40.34 -28.65 31.46
N GLY A 84 -41.11 -27.61 31.11
CA GLY A 84 -42.38 -27.28 31.78
C GLY A 84 -42.78 -25.80 31.69
N SER A 85 -43.80 -25.50 30.88
CA SER A 85 -44.39 -24.17 30.69
C SER A 85 -44.99 -23.55 31.97
N LEU A 86 -44.89 -22.22 32.11
CA LEU A 86 -46.03 -21.28 32.06
C LEU A 86 -45.57 -19.80 32.16
N LEU A 87 -46.22 -18.93 31.39
CA LEU A 87 -46.07 -17.46 31.37
C LEU A 87 -47.04 -16.79 32.38
N PRO A 88 -47.05 -15.45 32.57
CA PRO A 88 -46.08 -14.40 32.19
C PRO A 88 -45.67 -13.48 33.37
N HIS A 89 -44.56 -12.73 33.26
CA HIS A 89 -44.47 -11.40 33.88
C HIS A 89 -43.59 -10.43 33.08
N ARG A 90 -43.98 -9.15 33.10
CA ARG A 90 -43.42 -8.06 32.28
C ARG A 90 -41.92 -7.82 32.56
N ALA A 91 -41.05 -8.12 31.60
CA ALA A 91 -39.69 -7.59 31.58
C ALA A 91 -39.66 -6.19 30.94
N ARG A 92 -39.06 -5.21 31.62
CA ARG A 92 -38.80 -3.87 31.06
C ARG A 92 -37.94 -4.00 29.80
N ARG A 93 -38.36 -3.38 28.69
CA ARG A 93 -37.42 -2.95 27.65
C ARG A 93 -36.66 -1.74 28.20
N GLU A 94 -35.44 -1.95 28.67
CA GLU A 94 -34.49 -0.85 28.80
C GLU A 94 -34.17 -0.34 27.39
N ARG A 95 -34.68 0.86 27.08
CA ARG A 95 -34.25 1.59 25.90
C ARG A 95 -32.89 2.18 26.23
N THR A 96 -31.82 1.52 25.80
CA THR A 96 -30.54 2.19 25.56
C THR A 96 -30.75 3.21 24.45
N THR A 97 -31.14 4.42 24.84
CA THR A 97 -31.11 5.59 23.97
C THR A 97 -29.66 5.90 23.66
N TYR A 98 -29.19 5.46 22.49
CA TYR A 98 -28.03 6.07 21.87
C TYR A 98 -28.27 7.58 21.86
N PRO A 99 -27.37 8.41 22.44
CA PRO A 99 -27.48 9.84 22.27
C PRO A 99 -27.44 10.14 20.77
N ALA A 100 -28.36 10.99 20.31
CA ALA A 100 -28.38 11.41 18.92
C ALA A 100 -26.98 11.90 18.52
N ILE A 101 -26.56 11.57 17.28
CA ILE A 101 -25.27 11.96 16.73
C ILE A 101 -25.13 13.48 16.90
N ALA A 102 -24.37 13.89 17.91
CA ALA A 102 -24.04 15.27 18.11
C ALA A 102 -23.19 15.64 16.90
N LEU A 103 -23.73 16.52 16.06
CA LEU A 103 -23.03 17.07 14.91
C LEU A 103 -21.76 17.74 15.45
N LEU A 104 -20.64 17.01 15.40
CA LEU A 104 -19.35 17.47 15.92
C LEU A 104 -19.03 18.75 15.15
N LYS A 105 -19.13 19.89 15.86
CA LYS A 105 -18.71 21.17 15.33
C LYS A 105 -17.26 21.00 14.94
N ARG A 106 -16.98 20.95 13.63
CA ARG A 106 -15.62 20.85 13.09
C ARG A 106 -14.75 21.84 13.85
N GLN A 107 -13.77 21.33 14.57
CA GLN A 107 -12.77 22.15 15.21
C GLN A 107 -12.08 22.90 14.08
N LYS A 108 -12.13 24.24 14.11
CA LYS A 108 -11.55 25.07 13.03
C LYS A 108 -10.03 25.05 13.12
N CYS A 109 -9.43 23.94 12.69
CA CYS A 109 -8.02 23.86 12.34
C CYS A 109 -7.81 24.80 11.14
N ASN A 110 -7.05 25.88 11.33
CA ASN A 110 -7.06 27.04 10.44
C ASN A 110 -6.10 26.88 9.24
N HIS A 111 -6.05 25.66 8.67
CA HIS A 111 -5.19 25.26 7.55
C HIS A 111 -5.97 25.36 6.23
N GLY A 112 -6.54 26.54 5.95
CA GLY A 112 -7.24 26.76 4.69
C GLY A 112 -6.32 26.50 3.50
N VAL A 113 -6.85 25.89 2.44
CA VAL A 113 -6.18 25.78 1.14
C VAL A 113 -5.66 27.16 0.75
N VAL A 114 -4.34 27.29 0.60
CA VAL A 114 -3.69 28.60 0.39
C VAL A 114 -3.76 28.99 -1.08
N GLU A 115 -3.66 28.00 -1.96
CA GLU A 115 -3.70 28.14 -3.41
C GLU A 115 -4.23 26.83 -4.01
N GLN A 116 -4.92 26.92 -5.16
CA GLN A 116 -5.24 25.76 -5.99
C GLN A 116 -4.48 25.89 -7.31
N VAL A 117 -3.83 24.82 -7.74
CA VAL A 117 -3.02 24.78 -8.95
C VAL A 117 -3.63 23.79 -9.93
N GLU A 118 -3.85 24.24 -11.16
CA GLU A 118 -4.40 23.40 -12.22
C GLU A 118 -3.32 22.44 -12.78
N LEU A 119 -3.70 21.17 -12.90
CA LEU A 119 -2.98 20.13 -13.61
C LEU A 119 -3.74 19.84 -14.93
N ARG A 120 -3.21 20.28 -16.06
CA ARG A 120 -3.77 20.05 -17.40
C ARG A 120 -3.20 18.80 -18.03
N PHE A 121 -4.12 17.96 -18.51
CA PHE A 121 -3.82 16.70 -19.19
C PHE A 121 -4.22 16.78 -20.66
N ASP A 122 -3.55 16.02 -21.51
CA ASP A 122 -3.85 15.94 -22.93
C ASP A 122 -5.21 15.28 -23.17
N HIS A 123 -5.83 15.62 -24.31
CA HIS A 123 -7.15 15.09 -24.71
C HIS A 123 -7.24 13.55 -24.63
N ALA A 124 -6.13 12.83 -24.83
CA ALA A 124 -6.13 11.36 -24.68
C ALA A 124 -6.49 10.93 -23.26
N SER A 125 -5.84 11.50 -22.24
CA SER A 125 -6.08 11.22 -20.82
C SER A 125 -7.40 11.82 -20.31
N GLN A 126 -7.87 12.89 -20.93
CA GLN A 126 -9.23 13.41 -20.68
C GLN A 126 -10.30 12.44 -21.18
N ALA A 127 -10.20 11.99 -22.43
CA ALA A 127 -11.17 11.09 -23.07
C ALA A 127 -11.19 9.67 -22.49
N SER A 128 -10.14 9.26 -21.78
CA SER A 128 -10.08 8.00 -21.02
C SER A 128 -10.31 8.16 -19.51
N GLU A 129 -10.64 9.36 -19.02
CA GLU A 129 -10.88 9.68 -17.59
C GLU A 129 -9.69 9.40 -16.64
N THR A 130 -8.54 8.93 -17.13
CA THR A 130 -7.36 8.57 -16.30
C THR A 130 -6.78 9.75 -15.50
N HIS A 131 -6.98 10.98 -15.97
CA HIS A 131 -6.61 12.22 -15.28
C HIS A 131 -7.40 12.50 -13.98
N THR A 132 -8.51 11.79 -13.73
CA THR A 132 -9.31 11.92 -12.49
C THR A 132 -9.02 10.84 -11.45
N ASN A 133 -8.11 9.91 -11.70
CA ASN A 133 -7.76 8.83 -10.78
C ASN A 133 -6.28 8.93 -10.37
N LEU A 134 -5.85 10.12 -9.93
CA LEU A 134 -4.45 10.40 -9.57
C LEU A 134 -4.11 9.86 -8.18
N SER A 135 -3.22 8.88 -8.15
CA SER A 135 -2.71 8.23 -6.94
C SER A 135 -1.40 8.84 -6.45
N ALA A 136 -0.48 9.18 -7.36
CA ALA A 136 0.89 9.55 -7.02
C ALA A 136 1.37 10.86 -7.66
N ILE A 137 2.21 11.62 -6.93
CA ILE A 137 2.83 12.86 -7.39
C ILE A 137 4.24 13.05 -6.83
N ARG A 138 5.22 13.45 -7.65
CA ARG A 138 6.56 13.87 -7.19
C ARG A 138 7.12 15.06 -7.97
N GLN A 139 7.57 16.09 -7.26
CA GLN A 139 8.24 17.22 -7.90
C GLN A 139 9.64 16.85 -8.47
N SER A 140 9.91 17.39 -9.65
CA SER A 140 11.18 17.32 -10.38
C SER A 140 11.72 18.72 -10.68
N ALA A 141 12.93 18.81 -11.24
CA ALA A 141 13.51 20.09 -11.60
C ALA A 141 12.77 20.81 -12.76
N THR A 142 12.04 20.05 -13.56
CA THR A 142 11.39 20.45 -14.82
C THR A 142 9.87 20.47 -14.75
N GLY A 143 9.26 20.09 -13.61
CA GLY A 143 7.81 19.93 -13.49
C GLY A 143 7.40 18.89 -12.44
N LEU A 144 6.22 18.31 -12.59
CA LEU A 144 5.70 17.23 -11.76
C LEU A 144 5.76 15.90 -12.51
N TRP A 145 6.12 14.82 -11.80
CA TRP A 145 5.73 13.46 -12.18
C TRP A 145 4.41 13.14 -11.52
N VAL A 146 3.49 12.50 -12.25
CA VAL A 146 2.23 11.97 -11.74
C VAL A 146 1.97 10.57 -12.28
N ALA A 147 1.10 9.81 -11.61
CA ALA A 147 0.55 8.54 -12.10
C ALA A 147 -0.87 8.34 -11.52
N GLY A 148 -1.60 7.37 -12.05
CA GLY A 148 -2.93 6.97 -11.60
C GLY A 148 -3.13 5.45 -11.59
N ASP A 149 -4.21 4.98 -10.97
CA ASP A 149 -4.48 3.54 -10.78
C ASP A 149 -4.88 2.83 -12.10
N GLU A 150 -5.66 3.49 -12.97
CA GLU A 150 -6.29 2.89 -14.16
C GLU A 150 -5.36 2.45 -15.30
N THR A 151 -4.05 2.69 -15.22
CA THR A 151 -3.12 2.43 -16.36
C THR A 151 -1.82 1.75 -15.96
N ALA A 152 -0.97 1.52 -16.96
CA ALA A 152 0.45 1.21 -16.79
C ALA A 152 1.33 2.35 -17.36
N THR A 153 0.87 3.60 -17.22
CA THR A 153 1.60 4.81 -17.62
C THR A 153 1.91 5.69 -16.43
N PHE A 154 2.88 6.58 -16.64
CA PHE A 154 3.19 7.68 -15.75
C PHE A 154 3.52 8.91 -16.60
N GLU A 155 3.20 10.08 -16.08
CA GLU A 155 3.18 11.31 -16.83
C GLU A 155 4.16 12.33 -16.23
N HIS A 156 4.73 13.18 -17.09
CA HIS A 156 5.42 14.39 -16.68
C HIS A 156 4.62 15.62 -17.15
N LEU A 157 4.31 16.51 -16.23
CA LEU A 157 3.66 17.80 -16.48
C LEU A 157 4.66 18.94 -16.25
N THR A 158 4.86 19.80 -17.24
CA THR A 158 5.77 20.95 -17.18
C THR A 158 5.04 22.18 -16.66
N TRP A 159 5.69 22.96 -15.80
CA TRP A 159 5.15 24.25 -15.35
C TRP A 159 5.10 25.24 -16.51
N THR A 160 3.90 25.74 -16.81
CA THR A 160 3.60 26.65 -17.94
C THR A 160 2.61 27.69 -17.44
N ASP A 161 2.92 28.98 -17.52
CA ASP A 161 1.99 30.10 -17.31
C ASP A 161 0.91 29.88 -16.22
N GLY A 162 1.35 29.65 -14.98
CA GLY A 162 0.48 29.52 -13.80
C GLY A 162 -0.18 28.15 -13.57
N HIS A 163 0.12 27.14 -14.38
CA HIS A 163 -0.40 25.78 -14.23
C HIS A 163 0.67 24.72 -14.58
N PHE A 164 0.41 23.46 -14.25
CA PHE A 164 1.18 22.35 -14.83
C PHE A 164 0.44 21.81 -16.06
N GLY A 165 1.15 21.56 -17.15
CA GLY A 165 0.57 21.11 -18.42
C GLY A 165 1.63 20.53 -19.34
N ALA A 166 1.41 20.60 -20.67
CA ALA A 166 2.32 20.06 -21.68
C ALA A 166 2.73 18.60 -21.36
N GLN A 167 1.73 17.74 -21.25
CA GLN A 167 1.87 16.37 -20.77
C GLN A 167 2.84 15.56 -21.64
N ARG A 168 3.66 14.73 -20.98
CA ARG A 168 4.43 13.66 -21.63
C ARG A 168 4.13 12.34 -20.92
N THR A 169 3.49 11.42 -21.64
CA THR A 169 3.17 10.07 -21.14
C THR A 169 4.25 9.07 -21.48
N PHE A 170 4.63 8.25 -20.50
CA PHE A 170 5.58 7.15 -20.63
C PHE A 170 4.88 5.84 -20.26
N ARG A 171 5.06 4.78 -21.05
CA ARG A 171 4.54 3.44 -20.68
C ARG A 171 5.58 2.73 -19.85
N LEU A 172 5.19 2.19 -18.69
CA LEU A 172 6.13 1.48 -17.83
C LEU A 172 6.76 0.26 -18.53
N ALA A 173 6.01 -0.38 -19.43
CA ALA A 173 6.48 -1.49 -20.25
C ALA A 173 7.58 -1.13 -21.27
N ASP A 174 7.75 0.15 -21.62
CA ASP A 174 8.83 0.61 -22.50
C ASP A 174 10.17 0.72 -21.71
N HIS A 175 10.11 0.65 -20.37
CA HIS A 175 11.25 0.82 -19.46
C HIS A 175 11.60 -0.45 -18.64
N VAL A 176 10.64 -1.32 -18.34
CA VAL A 176 10.85 -2.56 -17.56
C VAL A 176 10.00 -3.74 -18.05
N ASP A 177 10.51 -4.97 -17.87
CA ASP A 177 9.80 -6.22 -18.17
C ASP A 177 8.63 -6.50 -17.19
N LEU A 178 7.43 -6.05 -17.55
CA LEU A 178 6.19 -6.30 -16.80
C LEU A 178 5.75 -7.78 -16.85
N PRO A 179 5.30 -8.38 -15.72
CA PRO A 179 5.00 -9.81 -15.61
C PRO A 179 3.77 -10.29 -16.41
N ALA A 180 2.74 -9.46 -16.58
CA ALA A 180 1.58 -9.75 -17.43
C ALA A 180 1.68 -9.14 -18.83
N GLY A 181 2.84 -8.55 -19.18
CA GLY A 181 3.05 -7.86 -20.45
C GLY A 181 2.54 -6.40 -20.46
N PRO A 182 2.53 -5.76 -21.64
CA PRO A 182 2.51 -4.30 -21.76
C PRO A 182 1.12 -3.64 -21.75
N ARG A 183 0.04 -4.41 -21.54
CA ARG A 183 -1.36 -3.92 -21.66
C ARG A 183 -2.13 -3.93 -20.36
N ASP A 184 -1.72 -4.74 -19.39
CA ASP A 184 -2.42 -4.88 -18.12
C ASP A 184 -2.05 -3.73 -17.19
N GLU A 185 -3.07 -3.16 -16.54
CA GLU A 185 -3.02 -2.13 -15.51
C GLU A 185 -1.94 -2.42 -14.46
N ALA A 186 -1.12 -1.42 -14.11
CA ALA A 186 -0.06 -1.56 -13.11
C ALA A 186 -0.45 -1.02 -11.74
N ASP A 187 -1.57 -0.27 -11.63
CA ASP A 187 -2.13 0.21 -10.36
C ASP A 187 -1.05 0.97 -9.58
N ILE A 188 -0.47 1.99 -10.23
CA ILE A 188 0.75 2.67 -9.77
C ILE A 188 0.37 3.63 -8.65
N GLU A 189 0.36 3.14 -7.42
CA GLU A 189 -0.07 3.95 -6.27
C GLU A 189 1.03 4.90 -5.77
N GLY A 190 2.30 4.60 -6.04
CA GLY A 190 3.41 5.37 -5.46
C GLY A 190 4.54 5.70 -6.44
N LEU A 191 5.03 6.94 -6.34
CA LEU A 191 6.21 7.44 -7.04
C LEU A 191 7.27 7.90 -6.03
N ALA A 192 8.56 7.76 -6.30
CA ALA A 192 9.62 8.43 -5.54
C ALA A 192 10.74 8.90 -6.47
N ARG A 193 11.45 9.97 -6.08
CA ARG A 193 12.58 10.50 -6.85
C ARG A 193 13.81 10.65 -5.97
N ALA A 194 14.86 9.89 -6.28
CA ALA A 194 16.14 9.93 -5.57
C ALA A 194 17.28 9.54 -6.52
N ASP A 195 18.45 10.16 -6.33
CA ASP A 195 19.72 9.79 -6.99
C ASP A 195 19.63 9.61 -8.51
N GLY A 196 18.93 10.52 -9.19
CA GLY A 196 18.74 10.49 -10.65
C GLY A 196 17.74 9.45 -11.16
N HIS A 197 17.01 8.76 -10.28
CA HIS A 197 16.01 7.76 -10.63
C HIS A 197 14.59 8.21 -10.26
N LEU A 198 13.62 7.81 -11.09
CA LEU A 198 12.22 7.68 -10.71
C LEU A 198 12.00 6.24 -10.24
N TRP A 199 11.33 6.09 -9.10
CA TRP A 199 10.88 4.82 -8.58
C TRP A 199 9.37 4.78 -8.68
N LEU A 200 8.82 3.64 -9.06
CA LEU A 200 7.39 3.42 -9.20
C LEU A 200 7.03 2.13 -8.45
N ILE A 201 5.90 2.11 -7.76
CA ILE A 201 5.39 0.93 -7.07
C ILE A 201 3.92 0.73 -7.41
N GLY A 202 3.55 -0.51 -7.74
CA GLY A 202 2.15 -0.90 -7.84
C GLY A 202 1.56 -1.25 -6.47
N SER A 203 0.24 -1.30 -6.35
CA SER A 203 -0.43 -1.54 -5.06
C SER A 203 -0.05 -2.86 -4.35
N HIS A 204 0.47 -3.85 -5.08
CA HIS A 204 0.66 -5.21 -4.59
C HIS A 204 -0.61 -5.82 -3.96
N SER A 205 -1.79 -5.31 -4.32
CA SER A 205 -3.06 -5.70 -3.70
C SER A 205 -3.78 -6.78 -4.49
N LEU A 206 -4.62 -7.55 -3.78
CA LEU A 206 -5.67 -8.34 -4.43
C LEU A 206 -6.94 -7.48 -4.58
N LYS A 207 -7.68 -7.68 -5.67
CA LYS A 207 -8.86 -6.88 -6.03
C LYS A 207 -10.14 -7.70 -5.86
N ARG A 208 -11.04 -7.29 -4.97
CA ARG A 208 -12.42 -7.83 -4.92
C ARG A 208 -13.24 -7.20 -6.04
N LYS A 209 -14.02 -7.98 -6.79
CA LYS A 209 -14.80 -7.41 -7.91
C LYS A 209 -15.93 -6.52 -7.38
N ARG A 210 -15.87 -5.22 -7.70
CA ARG A 210 -16.95 -4.24 -7.44
C ARG A 210 -18.32 -4.77 -7.93
N VAL A 211 -19.39 -4.49 -7.20
CA VAL A 211 -20.78 -4.77 -7.61
C VAL A 211 -21.10 -3.94 -8.85
N LYS A 212 -21.40 -4.61 -9.98
CA LYS A 212 -21.74 -3.98 -11.27
C LYS A 212 -22.89 -4.69 -12.00
N SER A 213 -23.65 -5.54 -11.29
CA SER A 213 -24.77 -6.32 -11.84
C SER A 213 -26.12 -5.73 -11.43
N LYS A 214 -27.09 -5.70 -12.34
CA LYS A 214 -28.51 -5.39 -12.03
C LYS A 214 -29.27 -6.59 -11.46
N ASP A 215 -28.75 -7.80 -11.69
CA ASP A 215 -29.21 -9.06 -11.11
C ASP A 215 -28.60 -9.21 -9.70
N PRO A 216 -29.41 -9.30 -8.62
CA PRO A 216 -28.92 -9.31 -7.24
C PRO A 216 -28.09 -10.53 -6.84
N GLU A 217 -28.37 -11.72 -7.41
CA GLU A 217 -27.61 -12.93 -7.11
C GLU A 217 -26.23 -12.83 -7.75
N LYS A 218 -26.19 -12.45 -9.04
CA LYS A 218 -24.92 -12.16 -9.74
C LYS A 218 -24.18 -10.95 -9.15
N ALA A 219 -24.86 -10.03 -8.47
CA ALA A 219 -24.23 -8.93 -7.73
C ALA A 219 -23.50 -9.46 -6.49
N ALA A 220 -24.12 -10.36 -5.73
CA ALA A 220 -23.51 -11.01 -4.58
C ALA A 220 -22.35 -11.94 -4.98
N ASP A 221 -22.50 -12.75 -6.03
CA ASP A 221 -21.44 -13.66 -6.51
C ASP A 221 -20.15 -12.93 -6.92
N ARG A 222 -20.28 -11.70 -7.44
CA ARG A 222 -19.11 -10.87 -7.74
C ARG A 222 -18.31 -10.53 -6.49
N LEU A 223 -18.96 -10.28 -5.35
CA LEU A 223 -18.27 -10.04 -4.08
C LEU A 223 -17.51 -11.28 -3.60
N ALA A 224 -17.90 -12.49 -3.98
CA ALA A 224 -17.10 -13.70 -3.70
C ALA A 224 -15.82 -13.79 -4.55
N THR A 225 -15.71 -13.03 -5.64
CA THR A 225 -14.55 -13.10 -6.55
C THR A 225 -13.42 -12.15 -6.12
N VAL A 226 -12.27 -12.73 -5.77
CA VAL A 226 -10.99 -12.04 -5.61
C VAL A 226 -10.11 -12.31 -6.83
N VAL A 227 -9.43 -11.27 -7.32
CA VAL A 227 -8.55 -11.32 -8.50
C VAL A 227 -7.15 -10.88 -8.12
N ARG A 228 -6.15 -11.51 -8.76
CA ARG A 228 -4.74 -11.11 -8.73
C ARG A 228 -4.36 -10.65 -10.15
N GLU A 229 -3.79 -9.47 -10.27
CA GLU A 229 -3.32 -8.89 -11.53
C GLU A 229 -1.81 -8.65 -11.38
N GLU A 230 -0.97 -9.42 -12.09
CA GLU A 230 0.47 -9.52 -11.76
C GLU A 230 1.23 -8.20 -11.93
N ASN A 231 0.77 -7.31 -12.82
CA ASN A 231 1.38 -5.99 -13.02
C ASN A 231 1.24 -5.06 -11.80
N ARG A 232 0.31 -5.33 -10.86
CA ARG A 232 0.24 -4.61 -9.56
C ARG A 232 1.38 -4.96 -8.62
N PHE A 233 2.05 -6.10 -8.82
CA PHE A 233 3.05 -6.66 -7.90
C PHE A 233 4.47 -6.31 -8.32
N ILE A 234 4.70 -5.02 -8.58
CA ILE A 234 5.96 -4.48 -9.11
C ILE A 234 6.51 -3.35 -8.24
N LEU A 235 7.83 -3.32 -8.11
CA LEU A 235 8.58 -2.13 -7.68
C LEU A 235 9.67 -1.89 -8.72
N ALA A 236 9.56 -0.79 -9.47
CA ALA A 236 10.45 -0.41 -10.55
C ALA A 236 11.39 0.73 -10.13
N ARG A 237 12.62 0.69 -10.64
CA ARG A 237 13.59 1.78 -10.61
C ARG A 237 13.97 2.14 -12.05
N VAL A 238 13.65 3.36 -12.46
CA VAL A 238 13.86 3.85 -13.82
C VAL A 238 14.83 5.04 -13.76
N PRO A 239 16.05 4.94 -14.32
CA PRO A 239 16.97 6.06 -14.43
C PRO A 239 16.35 7.19 -15.27
N LEU A 240 16.59 8.44 -14.89
CA LEU A 240 16.23 9.61 -15.68
C LEU A 240 17.49 10.19 -16.34
N ASP A 241 17.40 10.51 -17.63
CA ASP A 241 18.45 11.21 -18.37
C ASP A 241 18.75 12.58 -17.70
N PRO A 242 19.99 12.84 -17.24
CA PRO A 242 20.33 14.10 -16.57
C PRO A 242 20.13 15.37 -17.42
N ALA A 243 20.15 15.26 -18.77
CA ALA A 243 20.04 16.41 -19.66
C ALA A 243 18.59 16.85 -19.96
N ASN A 244 17.63 15.92 -19.93
CA ASN A 244 16.25 16.19 -20.36
C ASN A 244 15.15 15.53 -19.48
N GLY A 245 15.55 14.75 -18.46
CA GLY A 245 14.65 14.08 -17.54
C GLY A 245 13.86 12.91 -18.14
N THR A 246 14.20 12.43 -19.35
CA THR A 246 13.50 11.31 -19.99
C THR A 246 13.83 9.99 -19.29
N PRO A 247 12.86 9.10 -19.03
CA PRO A 247 13.15 7.82 -18.41
C PRO A 247 13.88 6.87 -19.38
N ALA A 248 14.88 6.14 -18.87
CA ALA A 248 15.68 5.18 -19.62
C ALA A 248 15.23 3.73 -19.36
N ALA A 249 16.00 2.73 -19.83
CA ALA A 249 15.77 1.34 -19.43
C ALA A 249 16.07 1.16 -17.93
N GLY A 250 15.13 0.55 -17.20
CA GLY A 250 15.18 0.41 -15.75
C GLY A 250 15.36 -1.02 -15.26
N ALA A 251 15.11 -1.21 -13.97
CA ALA A 251 15.08 -2.52 -13.33
C ALA A 251 13.83 -2.70 -12.45
N VAL A 252 13.30 -3.92 -12.35
CA VAL A 252 12.06 -4.20 -11.61
C VAL A 252 12.17 -5.41 -10.67
N LEU A 253 11.56 -5.29 -9.49
CA LEU A 253 11.27 -6.36 -8.54
C LEU A 253 9.85 -6.85 -8.82
N ALA A 254 9.68 -8.07 -9.34
CA ALA A 254 8.37 -8.56 -9.82
C ALA A 254 8.26 -10.09 -9.80
N GLY A 255 7.04 -10.61 -9.99
CA GLY A 255 6.75 -12.04 -10.16
C GLY A 255 7.25 -12.89 -8.98
N GLY A 256 8.01 -13.96 -9.28
CA GLY A 256 8.63 -14.83 -8.27
C GLY A 256 9.72 -14.18 -7.40
N GLN A 257 9.98 -12.88 -7.57
CA GLN A 257 10.80 -12.03 -6.69
C GLN A 257 10.06 -10.78 -6.23
N SER A 258 8.74 -10.66 -6.43
CA SER A 258 7.94 -9.52 -5.96
C SER A 258 8.02 -9.34 -4.44
N LEU A 259 7.60 -8.17 -3.95
CA LEU A 259 7.62 -7.86 -2.51
C LEU A 259 6.80 -8.90 -1.71
N THR A 260 5.64 -9.31 -2.21
CA THR A 260 4.77 -10.30 -1.53
C THR A 260 5.38 -11.69 -1.44
N GLU A 261 6.25 -12.10 -2.38
CA GLU A 261 6.99 -13.36 -2.27
C GLU A 261 7.97 -13.35 -1.09
N HIS A 262 8.60 -12.21 -0.83
CA HIS A 262 9.49 -12.01 0.32
C HIS A 262 8.71 -11.93 1.66
N LEU A 263 7.40 -11.63 1.60
CA LEU A 263 6.52 -11.53 2.76
C LEU A 263 5.74 -12.82 3.07
N ARG A 264 5.80 -13.85 2.21
CA ARG A 264 4.97 -15.07 2.31
C ARG A 264 5.04 -15.78 3.67
N GLU A 265 6.21 -15.77 4.30
CA GLU A 265 6.44 -16.39 5.62
C GLU A 265 6.52 -15.37 6.77
N ASP A 266 6.14 -14.10 6.54
CA ASP A 266 6.18 -13.08 7.60
C ASP A 266 5.06 -13.27 8.61
N ARG A 267 5.44 -13.45 9.88
CA ARG A 267 4.50 -13.72 10.98
C ARG A 267 3.43 -12.64 11.25
N HIS A 268 3.53 -11.45 10.65
CA HIS A 268 2.54 -10.37 10.82
C HIS A 268 1.79 -10.09 9.51
N LEU A 269 2.47 -10.13 8.36
CA LEU A 269 1.91 -9.70 7.07
C LEU A 269 1.40 -10.88 6.21
N ALA A 270 1.96 -12.07 6.33
CA ALA A 270 1.52 -13.25 5.57
C ALA A 270 0.01 -13.53 5.65
N PRO A 271 -0.68 -13.39 6.81
CA PRO A 271 -2.13 -13.60 6.90
C PRO A 271 -2.97 -12.65 6.03
N PHE A 272 -2.42 -11.51 5.62
CA PHE A 272 -3.12 -10.47 4.86
C PHE A 272 -2.81 -10.50 3.36
N LEU A 273 -1.83 -11.28 2.91
CA LEU A 273 -1.48 -11.44 1.49
C LEU A 273 -2.57 -12.14 0.65
N ALA A 274 -3.49 -12.86 1.30
CA ALA A 274 -4.63 -13.53 0.68
C ALA A 274 -5.93 -12.70 0.72
N LEU A 275 -5.89 -11.51 1.31
CA LEU A 275 -7.04 -10.62 1.44
C LEU A 275 -6.95 -9.47 0.42
N PRO A 276 -8.09 -9.00 -0.13
CA PRO A 276 -8.12 -7.79 -0.95
C PRO A 276 -7.68 -6.53 -0.20
N GLY A 277 -7.05 -5.57 -0.89
CA GLY A 277 -6.56 -4.33 -0.29
C GLY A 277 -7.65 -3.58 0.49
N LYS A 278 -8.77 -3.30 -0.18
CA LYS A 278 -9.97 -2.68 0.42
C LYS A 278 -10.69 -3.50 1.52
N ASP A 279 -10.24 -4.72 1.79
CA ASP A 279 -10.68 -5.56 2.92
C ASP A 279 -9.63 -5.54 4.07
N ASN A 280 -8.78 -4.51 4.14
CA ASN A 280 -7.59 -4.42 5.00
C ASN A 280 -6.57 -5.55 4.72
N GLY A 281 -6.49 -6.01 3.46
CA GLY A 281 -5.43 -6.89 2.97
C GLY A 281 -4.11 -6.16 2.78
N PHE A 282 -3.12 -6.85 2.18
CA PHE A 282 -1.86 -6.20 1.84
C PHE A 282 -2.06 -5.21 0.69
N ASP A 283 -1.67 -3.95 0.92
CA ASP A 283 -1.93 -2.84 0.02
C ASP A 283 -0.88 -1.75 0.23
N VAL A 284 -0.17 -1.39 -0.84
CA VAL A 284 0.98 -0.47 -0.87
C VAL A 284 0.57 0.80 -1.59
N GLU A 285 0.69 1.95 -0.93
CA GLU A 285 0.38 3.23 -1.59
C GLU A 285 1.58 4.18 -1.49
N GLY A 286 2.21 4.29 -0.31
CA GLY A 286 3.39 5.14 -0.15
C GLY A 286 4.71 4.53 -0.62
N ILE A 287 5.55 5.33 -1.30
CA ILE A 287 6.98 5.06 -1.49
C ILE A 287 7.84 6.32 -1.33
N ALA A 288 8.92 6.19 -0.55
CA ALA A 288 9.99 7.19 -0.43
C ALA A 288 11.36 6.52 -0.56
N VAL A 289 12.36 7.27 -1.00
CA VAL A 289 13.75 6.82 -1.04
C VAL A 289 14.62 7.87 -0.37
N VAL A 290 15.35 7.46 0.67
CA VAL A 290 16.26 8.32 1.44
C VAL A 290 17.60 7.61 1.53
N SER A 291 18.61 8.19 0.87
CA SER A 291 19.88 7.51 0.59
C SER A 291 19.62 6.13 -0.03
N GLU A 292 20.23 5.07 0.49
CA GLU A 292 20.06 3.69 -0.02
C GLU A 292 18.83 2.93 0.53
N HIS A 293 17.97 3.60 1.31
CA HIS A 293 16.78 3.00 1.93
C HIS A 293 15.52 3.35 1.14
N VAL A 294 14.78 2.32 0.71
CA VAL A 294 13.46 2.45 0.08
C VAL A 294 12.41 2.15 1.14
N TYR A 295 11.64 3.16 1.52
CA TYR A 295 10.53 3.05 2.44
C TYR A 295 9.24 2.79 1.66
N VAL A 296 8.47 1.78 2.06
CA VAL A 296 7.21 1.38 1.43
C VAL A 296 6.11 1.45 2.48
N GLY A 297 5.21 2.42 2.34
CA GLY A 297 4.08 2.66 3.22
C GLY A 297 2.90 1.79 2.83
N LEU A 298 2.33 1.08 3.80
CA LEU A 298 1.15 0.26 3.57
C LEU A 298 -0.11 1.03 3.95
N ARG A 299 -1.08 1.11 3.05
CA ARG A 299 -2.47 1.40 3.45
C ARG A 299 -3.00 0.25 4.29
N GLY A 300 -2.78 -0.98 3.83
CA GLY A 300 -3.23 -2.21 4.48
C GLY A 300 -2.12 -3.25 4.58
N PRO A 301 -2.06 -4.05 5.66
CA PRO A 301 -2.98 -4.06 6.79
C PRO A 301 -2.59 -3.07 7.89
N VAL A 302 -3.58 -2.47 8.54
CA VAL A 302 -3.41 -1.88 9.89
C VAL A 302 -3.63 -2.97 10.94
N LEU A 303 -2.68 -3.12 11.87
CA LEU A 303 -2.60 -4.20 12.84
C LEU A 303 -3.00 -3.73 14.24
N ARG A 304 -4.29 -3.86 14.59
CA ARG A 304 -4.84 -3.42 15.91
C ARG A 304 -4.50 -1.94 16.20
N GLY A 305 -4.69 -1.07 15.20
CA GLY A 305 -4.40 0.36 15.25
C GLY A 305 -3.04 0.77 14.68
N TRP A 306 -2.11 -0.17 14.53
CA TRP A 306 -0.73 0.11 14.11
C TRP A 306 -0.57 0.01 12.59
N ALA A 307 -0.19 1.11 11.95
CA ALA A 307 0.20 1.14 10.55
C ALA A 307 1.56 0.47 10.34
N VAL A 308 1.90 0.15 9.09
CA VAL A 308 3.15 -0.53 8.75
C VAL A 308 3.89 0.22 7.64
N VAL A 309 5.19 0.48 7.87
CA VAL A 309 6.14 0.89 6.84
C VAL A 309 7.23 -0.18 6.73
N LEU A 310 7.49 -0.67 5.53
CA LEU A 310 8.62 -1.54 5.22
C LEU A 310 9.84 -0.68 4.86
N GLU A 311 11.02 -1.09 5.30
CA GLU A 311 12.29 -0.50 4.90
C GLU A 311 13.09 -1.56 4.14
N LEU A 312 13.35 -1.28 2.86
CA LEU A 312 14.04 -2.15 1.92
C LEU A 312 15.41 -1.54 1.56
N ARG A 313 16.36 -2.40 1.21
CA ARG A 313 17.59 -2.05 0.48
C ARG A 313 17.61 -2.90 -0.78
N LEU A 314 17.78 -2.32 -1.95
CA LEU A 314 17.64 -3.01 -3.24
C LEU A 314 18.92 -2.92 -4.07
N ASP A 315 19.32 -4.05 -4.66
CA ASP A 315 20.43 -4.17 -5.62
C ASP A 315 19.89 -4.49 -7.01
N GLU A 316 20.68 -4.21 -8.05
CA GLU A 316 20.47 -4.85 -9.35
C GLU A 316 20.90 -6.32 -9.31
N ALA A 317 20.05 -7.20 -9.85
CA ALA A 317 20.34 -8.60 -10.12
C ALA A 317 20.83 -8.84 -11.56
N GLY A 318 20.98 -7.77 -12.35
CA GLY A 318 21.22 -7.81 -13.79
C GLY A 318 19.95 -8.05 -14.61
N LYS A 319 20.04 -7.88 -15.94
CA LYS A 319 18.93 -8.10 -16.90
C LYS A 319 17.63 -7.36 -16.53
N GLY A 320 17.72 -6.10 -16.10
CA GLY A 320 16.54 -5.30 -15.74
C GLY A 320 15.78 -5.82 -14.51
N ARG A 321 16.44 -6.56 -13.61
CA ARG A 321 15.82 -7.06 -12.36
C ARG A 321 16.45 -6.45 -11.12
N LEU A 322 15.60 -6.14 -10.14
CA LEU A 322 16.01 -5.79 -8.78
C LEU A 322 15.94 -7.04 -7.88
N ARG A 323 16.67 -7.00 -6.76
CA ARG A 323 16.60 -7.97 -5.67
C ARG A 323 16.78 -7.27 -4.33
N LEU A 324 16.34 -7.90 -3.23
CA LEU A 324 16.64 -7.40 -1.89
C LEU A 324 18.13 -7.59 -1.54
N ARG A 325 18.77 -6.48 -1.16
CA ARG A 325 20.01 -6.32 -0.36
C ARG A 325 20.14 -7.36 0.74
N GLU A 326 19.19 -7.23 1.66
CA GLU A 326 19.15 -7.84 2.97
C GLU A 326 17.67 -8.02 3.36
N PRO A 327 17.35 -8.79 4.42
CA PRO A 327 15.98 -8.86 4.93
C PRO A 327 15.44 -7.46 5.25
N TYR A 328 14.22 -7.19 4.75
CA TYR A 328 13.50 -5.95 5.02
C TYR A 328 13.30 -5.72 6.51
N ARG A 329 13.14 -4.45 6.89
CA ARG A 329 12.75 -4.06 8.26
C ARG A 329 11.31 -3.60 8.26
N LYS A 330 10.73 -3.55 9.45
CA LYS A 330 9.36 -3.09 9.69
C LYS A 330 9.33 -2.06 10.80
N HIS A 331 8.59 -1.01 10.51
CA HIS A 331 8.24 0.05 11.43
C HIS A 331 6.72 0.01 11.61
N PHE A 332 6.27 -0.01 12.86
CA PHE A 332 4.87 -0.09 13.24
C PHE A 332 4.51 1.24 13.89
N LEU A 333 3.71 2.06 13.21
CA LEU A 333 3.45 3.44 13.60
C LEU A 333 2.07 3.57 14.25
N ASP A 334 1.99 4.32 15.34
CA ASP A 334 0.73 4.66 16.01
C ASP A 334 0.04 5.82 15.27
N LEU A 335 -0.63 5.50 14.17
CA LEU A 335 -1.37 6.47 13.34
C LEU A 335 -2.87 6.47 13.66
N ASP A 336 -3.26 6.15 14.91
CA ASP A 336 -4.65 6.21 15.37
C ASP A 336 -5.61 5.34 14.51
N GLY A 337 -5.09 4.20 14.01
CA GLY A 337 -5.81 3.28 13.13
C GLY A 337 -5.84 3.64 11.64
N LEU A 338 -5.20 4.73 11.22
CA LEU A 338 -5.02 5.08 9.80
C LEU A 338 -3.87 4.27 9.16
N GLY A 339 -3.99 3.99 7.86
CA GLY A 339 -2.92 3.45 7.03
C GLY A 339 -2.05 4.55 6.41
N VAL A 340 -0.97 4.17 5.74
CA VAL A 340 -0.08 5.09 5.01
C VAL A 340 -0.46 5.11 3.53
N ARG A 341 -0.95 6.26 3.08
CA ARG A 341 -1.36 6.54 1.69
C ARG A 341 -0.19 7.00 0.83
N ASP A 342 0.68 7.87 1.36
CA ASP A 342 1.86 8.35 0.62
C ASP A 342 3.05 8.68 1.53
N LEU A 343 4.27 8.77 0.97
CA LEU A 343 5.53 9.06 1.65
C LEU A 343 6.40 10.07 0.88
N CYS A 344 6.54 11.30 1.36
CA CYS A 344 7.46 12.29 0.79
C CYS A 344 8.65 12.57 1.72
N PRO A 345 9.92 12.51 1.26
CA PRO A 345 11.07 12.94 2.05
C PRO A 345 11.01 14.43 2.45
N ASP A 346 11.35 14.72 3.71
CA ASP A 346 11.41 16.06 4.31
C ASP A 346 12.66 16.14 5.21
N GLY A 347 13.81 16.50 4.64
CA GLY A 347 15.08 16.58 5.36
C GLY A 347 15.54 15.25 5.96
N ASP A 348 15.54 15.16 7.30
CA ASP A 348 15.85 13.94 8.08
C ASP A 348 14.60 13.07 8.37
N SER A 349 13.46 13.45 7.81
CA SER A 349 12.13 12.93 8.11
C SER A 349 11.41 12.46 6.85
N LEU A 350 10.29 11.78 7.04
CA LEU A 350 9.27 11.55 6.01
C LEU A 350 7.98 12.26 6.42
N LEU A 351 7.31 12.90 5.46
CA LEU A 351 5.90 13.24 5.55
C LEU A 351 5.08 12.06 5.05
N LEU A 352 4.15 11.61 5.89
CA LEU A 352 3.21 10.55 5.61
C LEU A 352 1.86 11.19 5.28
N LEU A 353 1.27 10.86 4.14
CA LEU A 353 -0.17 10.98 3.98
C LEU A 353 -0.81 9.77 4.65
N THR A 354 -1.81 9.99 5.49
CA THR A 354 -2.44 8.94 6.29
C THR A 354 -3.95 9.00 6.16
N GLY A 355 -4.62 7.85 6.07
CA GLY A 355 -6.06 7.79 5.84
C GLY A 355 -6.67 6.40 6.10
N PRO A 356 -7.98 6.22 5.89
CA PRO A 356 -8.67 4.94 6.09
C PRO A 356 -8.09 3.81 5.24
N THR A 357 -8.19 2.56 5.72
CA THR A 357 -7.64 1.38 5.02
C THR A 357 -8.61 0.67 4.08
N MET A 358 -9.90 0.95 4.21
CA MET A 358 -10.99 0.31 3.46
C MET A 358 -11.74 1.36 2.62
N ASP A 359 -12.83 0.96 1.96
CA ASP A 359 -13.66 1.77 1.05
C ASP A 359 -14.48 2.90 1.74
N LEU A 360 -14.11 3.33 2.96
CA LEU A 360 -14.83 4.34 3.74
C LEU A 360 -14.12 5.69 3.73
N ASP A 361 -14.90 6.77 3.63
CA ASP A 361 -14.40 8.14 3.84
C ASP A 361 -14.11 8.37 5.33
N GLY A 362 -12.99 9.00 5.65
CA GLY A 362 -12.56 9.20 7.03
C GLY A 362 -11.35 10.12 7.17
N PRO A 363 -10.88 10.36 8.40
CA PRO A 363 -9.86 11.35 8.69
C PRO A 363 -8.59 11.15 7.85
N VAL A 364 -8.13 12.24 7.24
CA VAL A 364 -6.87 12.28 6.49
C VAL A 364 -5.91 13.24 7.19
N ARG A 365 -4.69 12.78 7.49
CA ARG A 365 -3.68 13.59 8.20
C ARG A 365 -2.33 13.52 7.49
N VAL A 366 -1.59 14.62 7.51
CA VAL A 366 -0.16 14.68 7.16
C VAL A 366 0.63 14.57 8.45
N VAL A 367 1.46 13.53 8.56
CA VAL A 367 2.24 13.21 9.77
C VAL A 367 3.73 13.20 9.44
N ARG A 368 4.55 13.93 10.19
CA ARG A 368 6.01 13.91 10.07
C ARG A 368 6.60 12.85 10.99
N TRP A 369 7.43 11.98 10.42
CA TRP A 369 8.16 10.93 11.12
C TRP A 369 9.68 11.10 10.90
N ARG A 370 10.42 11.38 11.99
CA ARG A 370 11.89 11.52 11.96
C ARG A 370 12.56 10.14 11.83
N LEU A 371 13.48 10.00 10.88
CA LEU A 371 14.16 8.73 10.60
C LEU A 371 15.30 8.45 11.60
N GLY A 372 15.03 7.65 12.63
CA GLY A 372 16.01 7.29 13.66
C GLY A 372 16.87 6.06 13.34
N GLN A 373 18.19 6.22 13.21
CA GLN A 373 19.15 5.15 12.85
C GLN A 373 19.15 3.89 13.75
N LYS A 374 18.59 3.94 14.96
CA LYS A 374 18.70 2.88 15.99
C LYS A 374 17.39 2.18 16.34
N ARG A 375 16.24 2.60 15.81
CA ARG A 375 14.93 2.07 16.21
C ARG A 375 14.39 1.11 15.15
N ARG A 376 14.04 -0.10 15.58
CA ARG A 376 13.31 -1.11 14.81
C ARG A 376 12.03 -1.42 15.56
N GLY A 377 10.92 -1.60 14.85
CA GLY A 377 9.65 -2.00 15.46
C GLY A 377 8.73 -0.82 15.72
N ILE A 378 8.34 -0.61 16.97
CA ILE A 378 7.28 0.34 17.36
C ILE A 378 7.77 1.79 17.26
N VAL A 379 6.97 2.65 16.64
CA VAL A 379 7.07 4.11 16.64
C VAL A 379 5.79 4.66 17.30
N PRO A 380 5.85 5.11 18.57
CA PRO A 380 4.69 5.58 19.31
C PRO A 380 4.22 6.97 18.84
N ALA A 381 2.99 7.34 19.21
CA ALA A 381 2.35 8.59 18.77
C ALA A 381 3.10 9.87 19.20
N ASP A 382 3.87 9.84 20.30
CA ASP A 382 4.71 10.97 20.75
C ASP A 382 6.00 11.15 19.93
N GLU A 383 6.32 10.21 19.04
CA GLU A 383 7.39 10.32 18.03
C GLU A 383 6.85 10.71 16.63
N LEU A 384 5.54 10.99 16.51
CA LEU A 384 4.83 11.26 15.27
C LEU A 384 4.13 12.62 15.33
N GLU A 385 4.68 13.61 14.61
CA GLU A 385 4.15 14.97 14.60
C GLU A 385 3.00 15.07 13.58
N THR A 386 1.76 15.25 14.02
CA THR A 386 0.66 15.60 13.09
C THR A 386 0.84 17.05 12.66
N VAL A 387 1.24 17.25 11.40
CA VAL A 387 1.52 18.56 10.81
C VAL A 387 0.23 19.22 10.32
N MET A 388 -0.69 18.43 9.75
CA MET A 388 -1.93 18.93 9.19
C MET A 388 -3.04 17.88 9.20
N GLU A 389 -4.29 18.31 9.38
CA GLU A 389 -5.47 17.53 9.02
C GLU A 389 -5.99 18.06 7.68
N LEU A 390 -6.15 17.17 6.69
CA LEU A 390 -6.60 17.56 5.34
C LEU A 390 -8.12 17.45 5.22
N PRO A 391 -8.76 18.34 4.44
CA PRO A 391 -10.16 18.16 4.06
C PRO A 391 -10.30 16.94 3.14
N TYR A 392 -11.37 16.18 3.35
CA TYR A 392 -11.80 15.07 2.50
C TYR A 392 -13.32 15.17 2.25
N GLY A 393 -13.77 14.66 1.10
CA GLY A 393 -15.18 14.64 0.72
C GLY A 393 -15.93 13.41 1.25
N VAL A 394 -17.04 13.07 0.59
CA VAL A 394 -17.79 11.83 0.82
C VAL A 394 -18.00 11.18 -0.54
N GLY A 395 -17.27 10.09 -0.82
CA GLY A 395 -17.21 9.46 -2.14
C GLY A 395 -16.57 10.33 -3.22
N CYS A 396 -15.81 11.36 -2.83
CA CYS A 396 -15.04 12.24 -3.71
C CYS A 396 -13.97 13.00 -2.93
N ASP A 397 -13.05 13.66 -3.65
CA ASP A 397 -11.95 14.44 -3.07
C ASP A 397 -11.15 13.64 -2.03
N HIS A 398 -10.68 12.45 -2.42
CA HIS A 398 -9.82 11.61 -1.60
C HIS A 398 -8.35 12.03 -1.81
N PRO A 399 -7.65 12.59 -0.81
CA PRO A 399 -6.21 12.83 -0.93
C PRO A 399 -5.47 11.49 -1.02
N GLU A 400 -4.78 11.23 -2.13
CA GLU A 400 -4.00 9.98 -2.31
C GLU A 400 -2.50 10.25 -2.52
N GLY A 401 -2.11 11.37 -3.14
CA GLY A 401 -0.70 11.72 -3.35
C GLY A 401 -0.31 13.09 -2.81
N LEU A 402 0.93 13.24 -2.29
CA LEU A 402 1.49 14.53 -1.88
C LEU A 402 2.94 14.76 -2.34
N THR A 403 3.37 16.02 -2.43
CA THR A 403 4.78 16.33 -2.69
C THR A 403 5.17 17.68 -2.09
N LEU A 404 6.40 17.80 -1.61
CA LEU A 404 7.00 19.09 -1.26
C LEU A 404 7.41 19.85 -2.51
N LEU A 405 6.98 21.09 -2.59
CA LEU A 405 7.43 22.06 -3.57
C LEU A 405 8.78 22.68 -3.12
N ARG A 406 9.57 23.18 -4.08
CA ARG A 406 10.86 23.87 -3.87
C ARG A 406 10.84 24.99 -2.82
N ASP A 407 9.69 25.61 -2.59
CA ASP A 407 9.48 26.70 -1.62
C ASP A 407 9.05 26.20 -0.22
N GLY A 408 9.00 24.88 -0.01
CA GLY A 408 8.62 24.24 1.25
C GLY A 408 7.12 24.00 1.42
N ARG A 409 6.28 24.45 0.47
CA ARG A 409 4.84 24.20 0.52
C ARG A 409 4.50 22.76 0.13
N LEU A 410 3.40 22.25 0.68
CA LEU A 410 2.89 20.92 0.36
C LEU A 410 1.85 21.02 -0.75
N MET A 411 2.03 20.28 -1.84
CA MET A 411 0.99 20.06 -2.86
C MET A 411 0.34 18.69 -2.67
N VAL A 412 -0.97 18.62 -2.81
CA VAL A 412 -1.79 17.41 -2.66
C VAL A 412 -2.65 17.19 -3.91
N VAL A 413 -2.67 15.95 -4.40
CA VAL A 413 -3.55 15.49 -5.50
C VAL A 413 -4.61 14.52 -4.97
N TYR A 414 -5.69 14.38 -5.74
CA TYR A 414 -6.91 13.73 -5.32
C TYR A 414 -7.36 12.66 -6.31
N ASP A 415 -7.72 11.48 -5.79
CA ASP A 415 -8.59 10.52 -6.47
C ASP A 415 -10.05 10.99 -6.40
N SER A 416 -10.85 10.55 -7.39
CA SER A 416 -12.28 10.82 -7.48
C SER A 416 -12.61 12.32 -7.24
N PRO A 417 -11.95 13.27 -7.93
CA PRO A 417 -12.12 14.69 -7.72
C PRO A 417 -13.58 15.11 -7.89
N SER A 418 -14.08 15.92 -6.97
CA SER A 418 -15.43 16.45 -7.07
C SER A 418 -15.56 17.37 -8.30
N PRO A 419 -16.78 17.60 -8.83
CA PRO A 419 -16.99 18.49 -9.97
C PRO A 419 -16.44 19.93 -9.77
N ALA A 420 -16.21 20.36 -8.53
CA ALA A 420 -15.58 21.65 -8.22
C ALA A 420 -14.06 21.68 -8.48
N ARG A 421 -13.40 20.52 -8.53
CA ARG A 421 -11.98 20.39 -8.92
C ARG A 421 -11.77 20.23 -10.42
N ILE A 422 -12.83 19.98 -11.20
CA ILE A 422 -12.75 19.87 -12.66
C ILE A 422 -12.83 21.26 -13.27
N THR A 423 -11.79 21.65 -14.01
CA THR A 423 -11.72 22.97 -14.65
C THR A 423 -12.41 22.98 -16.02
N PRO A 424 -12.84 24.15 -16.54
CA PRO A 424 -13.40 24.26 -17.90
C PRO A 424 -12.45 23.83 -19.03
N ALA A 425 -11.14 23.72 -18.76
CA ALA A 425 -10.13 23.26 -19.72
C ALA A 425 -9.87 21.74 -19.68
N GLY A 426 -10.60 21.00 -18.82
CA GLY A 426 -10.39 19.55 -18.63
C GLY A 426 -9.16 19.20 -17.79
N GLY A 427 -8.56 20.17 -17.09
CA GLY A 427 -7.58 19.93 -16.03
C GLY A 427 -8.24 19.73 -14.66
N VAL A 428 -7.49 19.19 -13.71
CA VAL A 428 -7.92 18.98 -12.31
C VAL A 428 -7.17 19.90 -11.34
N LEU A 429 -7.81 20.31 -10.25
CA LEU A 429 -7.21 21.20 -9.24
C LEU A 429 -6.53 20.42 -8.10
N ALA A 430 -5.22 20.59 -7.98
CA ALA A 430 -4.43 20.20 -6.82
C ALA A 430 -4.44 21.33 -5.77
N ASP A 431 -4.46 20.97 -4.49
CA ASP A 431 -4.43 21.95 -3.39
C ASP A 431 -2.98 22.17 -2.91
N VAL A 432 -2.64 23.42 -2.58
CA VAL A 432 -1.34 23.80 -2.03
C VAL A 432 -1.49 24.42 -0.65
N PHE A 433 -0.70 23.92 0.29
CA PHE A 433 -0.73 24.26 1.70
C PHE A 433 0.64 24.76 2.18
N THR A 434 0.65 25.63 3.19
CA THR A 434 1.87 25.96 3.95
C THR A 434 2.00 25.00 5.13
N LEU A 435 3.22 24.52 5.40
CA LEU A 435 3.55 23.60 6.50
C LEU A 435 4.04 24.34 7.75
#